data_AF-A0A679GNQ1-F1
#
_entry.id   AF-A0A679GNQ1-F1
#
_cell.length_a   1.000
_cell.length_b   1.000
_cell.length_c   1.000
_cell.angle_alpha   90.00
_cell.angle_beta   90.00
_cell.angle_gamma   90.00
#
_symmetry.space_group_name_H-M   'P 1'
#
loop_
_entity.id
_entity.type
_entity.pdbx_description
1 polymer ?
#
loop_
_entity_poly.entity_id
_entity_poly.type
_entity_poly.pdbx_seq_one_letter_code
_entity_poly.pdbx_strand_id
1 'polypeptide(L)'
;MLREDRPFEGFNSRVEQALAAGHSADATRLLRTRPGELARRLDHLLRSGDQPEDVLATFARVAEQVSTAVLLQALAHFQHRGQAALRTFFPKGDAARAWCTPEQRAALPGTLRTQVIAHLRAALVARFATRPPLGRCYLDPALADLKVPLAQRSAAKALRTLVRGSRLPLPDTRFIRLFLWWTNGRERTDIDLSAAFFDGGFGYRDVVSFYNLRHYGGHHSGDIVDAPKGAAEFIDLDLELLRTRGIRFVVTCINSYTRQPYCDLPECFAGWMARDQVNSGEPFEARTVEDRLDLASDQQTCLPFILDLEAQQVIWTDIGLGGYPRWNNVANNLSGIALMLRAMSDLATPDLHTLFELHAEARGSEVDDPAEADLRFGPDGDIDPLDLDRIRAEFL
;
A
#
# COMPACT_ATOMS: atom_id res chain seq x y z
N MET A 1 -21.04 -22.87 -36.26
CA MET A 1 -22.05 -21.80 -36.27
C MET A 1 -21.35 -20.47 -36.03
N LEU A 2 -21.05 -19.72 -37.11
CA LEU A 2 -20.66 -18.31 -36.99
C LEU A 2 -21.91 -17.50 -36.64
N ARG A 3 -21.79 -16.56 -35.69
CA ARG A 3 -22.90 -15.72 -35.23
C ARG A 3 -23.00 -14.45 -36.08
N GLU A 4 -24.20 -14.18 -36.56
CA GLU A 4 -24.62 -13.01 -37.34
C GLU A 4 -24.65 -11.73 -36.50
N ASP A 5 -23.49 -11.14 -36.17
CA ASP A 5 -23.36 -9.80 -35.54
C ASP A 5 -24.18 -9.52 -34.25
N ARG A 6 -24.73 -10.55 -33.59
CA ARG A 6 -25.44 -10.38 -32.31
C ARG A 6 -24.45 -10.37 -31.15
N PRO A 7 -24.51 -9.37 -30.24
CA PRO A 7 -23.63 -9.30 -29.08
C PRO A 7 -23.79 -10.56 -28.21
N PHE A 8 -22.66 -11.16 -27.82
CA PHE A 8 -22.67 -12.30 -26.92
C PHE A 8 -22.90 -11.84 -25.48
N GLU A 9 -24.04 -12.22 -24.91
CA GLU A 9 -24.30 -11.98 -23.49
C GLU A 9 -23.50 -12.95 -22.62
N GLY A 10 -22.27 -12.54 -22.29
CA GLY A 10 -21.46 -13.22 -21.28
C GLY A 10 -22.04 -13.05 -19.87
N PHE A 11 -21.56 -13.87 -18.92
CA PHE A 11 -21.97 -13.79 -17.51
C PHE A 11 -21.90 -12.35 -16.94
N ASN A 12 -20.78 -11.66 -17.15
CA ASN A 12 -20.60 -10.29 -16.69
C ASN A 12 -21.61 -9.33 -17.32
N SER A 13 -21.92 -9.49 -18.62
CA SER A 13 -22.93 -8.67 -19.29
C SER A 13 -24.29 -8.81 -18.62
N ARG A 14 -24.70 -10.04 -18.28
CA ARG A 14 -25.97 -10.31 -17.61
C ARG A 14 -26.04 -9.72 -16.20
N VAL A 15 -24.93 -9.80 -15.46
CA VAL A 15 -24.83 -9.17 -14.13
C VAL A 15 -24.93 -7.65 -14.24
N GLU A 16 -24.18 -7.02 -15.15
CA GLU A 16 -24.22 -5.56 -15.33
C GLU A 16 -25.59 -5.09 -15.84
N GLN A 17 -26.24 -5.82 -16.74
CA GLN A 17 -27.62 -5.53 -17.16
C GLN A 17 -28.60 -5.58 -15.98
N ALA A 18 -28.52 -6.63 -15.14
CA ALA A 18 -29.38 -6.76 -13.97
C ALA A 18 -29.13 -5.62 -12.96
N LEU A 19 -27.88 -5.25 -12.71
CA LEU A 19 -27.52 -4.12 -11.84
C LEU A 19 -28.00 -2.78 -12.42
N ALA A 20 -27.82 -2.54 -13.71
CA ALA A 20 -28.26 -1.32 -14.38
C ALA A 20 -29.80 -1.17 -14.39
N ALA A 21 -30.53 -2.28 -14.43
CA ALA A 21 -31.99 -2.32 -14.32
C ALA A 21 -32.49 -2.24 -12.86
N GLY A 22 -31.61 -2.17 -11.85
CA GLY A 22 -32.00 -2.19 -10.44
C GLY A 22 -32.45 -3.56 -9.92
N HIS A 23 -32.29 -4.63 -10.71
CA HIS A 23 -32.70 -5.99 -10.36
C HIS A 23 -31.62 -6.69 -9.51
N SER A 24 -31.36 -6.16 -8.31
CA SER A 24 -30.32 -6.68 -7.41
C SER A 24 -30.52 -8.14 -7.00
N ALA A 25 -31.76 -8.62 -6.91
CA ALA A 25 -32.07 -10.02 -6.66
C ALA A 25 -31.59 -10.95 -7.80
N ASP A 26 -31.78 -10.54 -9.06
CA ASP A 26 -31.31 -11.28 -10.23
C ASP A 26 -29.79 -11.31 -10.31
N ALA A 27 -29.15 -10.16 -10.08
CA ALA A 27 -27.70 -10.06 -10.03
C ALA A 27 -27.12 -10.96 -8.93
N THR A 28 -27.74 -10.96 -7.74
CA THR A 28 -27.34 -11.82 -6.60
C THR A 28 -27.48 -13.30 -6.94
N ARG A 29 -28.59 -13.71 -7.57
CA ARG A 29 -28.81 -15.10 -8.01
C ARG A 29 -27.74 -15.57 -9.01
N LEU A 30 -27.34 -14.71 -9.94
CA LEU A 30 -26.26 -14.99 -10.89
C LEU A 30 -24.91 -15.11 -10.16
N LEU A 31 -24.58 -14.11 -9.34
CA LEU A 31 -23.31 -14.01 -8.61
C LEU A 31 -23.12 -15.12 -7.57
N ARG A 32 -24.19 -15.71 -7.04
CA ARG A 32 -24.11 -16.89 -6.16
C ARG A 32 -23.35 -18.05 -6.80
N THR A 33 -23.37 -18.19 -8.13
CA THR A 33 -22.61 -19.23 -8.86
C THR A 33 -21.11 -18.92 -8.96
N ARG A 34 -20.71 -17.70 -8.59
CA ARG A 34 -19.32 -17.21 -8.54
C ARG A 34 -19.07 -16.45 -7.24
N PRO A 35 -18.93 -17.16 -6.10
CA PRO A 35 -18.88 -16.54 -4.76
C PRO A 35 -17.80 -15.43 -4.63
N GLY A 36 -16.65 -15.60 -5.27
CA GLY A 36 -15.59 -14.58 -5.26
C GLY A 36 -15.93 -13.30 -6.03
N GLU A 37 -16.80 -13.37 -7.05
CA GLU A 37 -17.35 -12.17 -7.72
C GLU A 37 -18.48 -11.56 -6.88
N LEU A 38 -19.31 -12.39 -6.23
CA LEU A 38 -20.32 -11.93 -5.27
C LEU A 38 -19.70 -11.10 -4.14
N ALA A 39 -18.64 -11.61 -3.51
CA ALA A 39 -17.92 -10.92 -2.44
C ALA A 39 -17.41 -9.53 -2.88
N ARG A 40 -16.81 -9.45 -4.07
CA ARG A 40 -16.28 -8.18 -4.64
C ARG A 40 -17.38 -7.19 -5.01
N ARG A 41 -18.60 -7.66 -5.26
CA ARG A 41 -19.77 -6.84 -5.59
C ARG A 41 -20.72 -6.63 -4.42
N LEU A 42 -20.41 -7.17 -3.23
CA LEU A 42 -21.32 -7.19 -2.09
C LEU A 42 -21.77 -5.78 -1.69
N ASP A 43 -20.86 -4.81 -1.55
CA ASP A 43 -21.23 -3.42 -1.24
C ASP A 43 -22.14 -2.80 -2.32
N HIS A 44 -21.93 -3.12 -3.60
CA HIS A 44 -22.84 -2.68 -4.65
C HIS A 44 -24.24 -3.26 -4.43
N LEU A 45 -24.34 -4.57 -4.30
CA LEU A 45 -25.63 -5.25 -4.16
C LEU A 45 -26.41 -4.80 -2.92
N LEU A 46 -25.73 -4.62 -1.79
CA LEU A 46 -26.34 -4.15 -0.54
C LEU A 46 -26.89 -2.72 -0.62
N ARG A 47 -26.47 -1.93 -1.62
CA ARG A 47 -26.94 -0.56 -1.83
C ARG A 47 -27.99 -0.42 -2.95
N SER A 48 -28.04 -1.37 -3.86
CA SER A 48 -28.76 -1.21 -5.14
C SER A 48 -30.11 -1.91 -5.17
N GLY A 49 -30.63 -2.41 -4.05
CA GLY A 49 -31.92 -3.09 -4.00
C GLY A 49 -32.63 -2.93 -2.66
N ASP A 50 -33.91 -3.29 -2.65
CA ASP A 50 -34.81 -3.09 -1.51
C ASP A 50 -34.66 -4.14 -0.40
N GLN A 51 -33.92 -5.22 -0.65
CA GLN A 51 -33.77 -6.39 0.24
C GLN A 51 -32.29 -6.72 0.49
N PRO A 52 -31.51 -5.81 1.12
CA PRO A 52 -30.10 -6.07 1.41
C PRO A 52 -29.88 -7.28 2.35
N GLU A 53 -30.85 -7.61 3.19
CA GLU A 53 -30.82 -8.76 4.09
C GLU A 53 -30.80 -10.09 3.31
N ASP A 54 -31.55 -10.18 2.21
CA ASP A 54 -31.58 -11.38 1.36
C ASP A 54 -30.27 -11.56 0.58
N VAL A 55 -29.66 -10.45 0.16
CA VAL A 55 -28.31 -10.44 -0.44
C VAL A 55 -27.30 -10.97 0.57
N LEU A 56 -27.34 -10.45 1.81
CA LEU A 56 -26.45 -10.88 2.87
C LEU A 56 -26.64 -12.35 3.24
N ALA A 57 -27.88 -12.81 3.39
CA ALA A 57 -28.19 -14.21 3.65
C ALA A 57 -27.71 -15.13 2.51
N THR A 58 -27.81 -14.67 1.26
CA THR A 58 -27.28 -15.40 0.12
C THR A 58 -25.75 -15.48 0.14
N PHE A 59 -25.08 -14.37 0.46
CA PHE A 59 -23.63 -14.34 0.59
C PHE A 59 -23.14 -15.26 1.72
N ALA A 60 -23.77 -15.21 2.90
CA ALA A 60 -23.40 -16.03 4.05
C ALA A 60 -23.36 -17.54 3.71
N ARG A 61 -24.31 -18.02 2.90
CA ARG A 61 -24.36 -19.45 2.46
C ARG A 61 -23.21 -19.87 1.55
N VAL A 62 -22.52 -18.93 0.91
CA VAL A 62 -21.42 -19.21 -0.02
C VAL A 62 -20.09 -18.60 0.42
N ALA A 63 -20.03 -17.94 1.58
CA ALA A 63 -18.85 -17.23 2.06
C ALA A 63 -17.65 -18.16 2.24
N GLU A 64 -17.86 -19.39 2.73
CA GLU A 64 -16.80 -20.40 2.89
C GLU A 64 -16.15 -20.83 1.56
N GLN A 65 -16.80 -20.61 0.42
CA GLN A 65 -16.26 -20.91 -0.91
C GLN A 65 -15.40 -19.76 -1.47
N VAL A 66 -15.38 -18.60 -0.80
CA VAL A 66 -14.61 -17.41 -1.22
C VAL A 66 -13.19 -17.51 -0.68
N SER A 67 -12.17 -17.25 -1.51
CA SER A 67 -10.77 -17.33 -1.06
C SER A 67 -10.46 -16.37 0.10
N THR A 68 -9.49 -16.75 0.95
CA THR A 68 -9.09 -16.00 2.15
C THR A 68 -8.74 -14.55 1.80
N ALA A 69 -7.96 -14.36 0.73
CA ALA A 69 -7.58 -13.04 0.25
C ALA A 69 -8.78 -12.14 -0.08
N VAL A 70 -9.84 -12.69 -0.68
CA VAL A 70 -11.02 -11.91 -1.05
C VAL A 70 -11.88 -11.59 0.18
N LEU A 71 -12.01 -12.53 1.12
CA LEU A 71 -12.71 -12.30 2.38
C LEU A 71 -12.01 -11.23 3.22
N LEU A 72 -10.67 -11.27 3.33
CA LEU A 72 -9.89 -10.26 4.02
C LEU A 72 -10.04 -8.87 3.37
N GLN A 73 -9.94 -8.79 2.03
CA GLN A 73 -10.16 -7.53 1.30
C GLN A 73 -11.56 -6.98 1.52
N ALA A 74 -12.58 -7.83 1.50
CA ALA A 74 -13.96 -7.42 1.79
C ALA A 74 -14.10 -6.93 3.24
N LEU A 75 -13.50 -7.64 4.21
CA LEU A 75 -13.52 -7.28 5.62
C LEU A 75 -12.90 -5.89 5.84
N ALA A 76 -11.69 -5.67 5.34
CA ALA A 76 -11.01 -4.37 5.42
C ALA A 76 -11.83 -3.27 4.75
N HIS A 77 -12.43 -3.54 3.59
CA HIS A 77 -13.32 -2.60 2.89
C HIS A 77 -14.52 -2.19 3.76
N PHE A 78 -15.21 -3.14 4.40
CA PHE A 78 -16.38 -2.82 5.23
C PHE A 78 -16.02 -2.17 6.56
N GLN A 79 -14.88 -2.50 7.16
CA GLN A 79 -14.36 -1.84 8.37
C GLN A 79 -14.06 -0.35 8.13
N HIS A 80 -13.44 -0.04 6.99
CA HIS A 80 -12.99 1.33 6.66
C HIS A 80 -13.96 2.10 5.74
N ARG A 81 -15.14 1.53 5.47
CA ARG A 81 -16.06 2.07 4.47
C ARG A 81 -16.49 3.50 4.82
N GLY A 82 -16.25 4.42 3.89
CA GLY A 82 -16.65 5.83 4.00
C GLY A 82 -15.75 6.67 4.91
N GLN A 83 -14.62 6.15 5.37
CA GLN A 83 -13.63 6.92 6.12
C GLN A 83 -12.76 7.79 5.19
N ALA A 84 -12.41 7.27 4.01
CA ALA A 84 -11.64 7.97 3.01
C ALA A 84 -12.52 8.86 2.12
N ALA A 85 -12.04 10.07 1.80
CA ALA A 85 -12.73 10.98 0.87
C ALA A 85 -12.64 10.51 -0.59
N LEU A 86 -11.62 9.70 -0.91
CA LEU A 86 -11.38 9.13 -2.23
C LEU A 86 -11.43 7.61 -2.18
N ARG A 87 -11.92 7.01 -3.25
CA ARG A 87 -11.81 5.59 -3.51
C ARG A 87 -10.74 5.35 -4.56
N THR A 88 -9.73 4.58 -4.20
CA THR A 88 -8.61 4.26 -5.07
C THR A 88 -8.79 2.90 -5.71
N PHE A 89 -8.44 2.80 -7.00
CA PHE A 89 -8.43 1.54 -7.73
C PHE A 89 -7.05 1.32 -8.34
N PHE A 90 -6.58 0.08 -8.23
CA PHE A 90 -5.34 -0.40 -8.84
C PHE A 90 -5.67 -1.48 -9.88
N PRO A 91 -5.94 -1.10 -11.15
CA PRO A 91 -6.33 -2.05 -12.18
C PRO A 91 -5.29 -3.16 -12.32
N LYS A 92 -5.69 -4.42 -12.10
CA LYS A 92 -4.79 -5.59 -12.11
C LYS A 92 -3.60 -5.47 -11.15
N GLY A 93 -3.70 -4.65 -10.10
CA GLY A 93 -2.63 -4.40 -9.12
C GLY A 93 -1.54 -3.44 -9.60
N ASP A 94 -1.72 -2.84 -10.78
CA ASP A 94 -0.80 -1.88 -11.39
C ASP A 94 -1.00 -0.48 -10.78
N ALA A 95 0.02 -0.03 -10.05
CA ALA A 95 0.03 1.27 -9.41
C ALA A 95 0.24 2.43 -10.39
N ALA A 96 0.93 2.20 -11.52
CA ALA A 96 1.08 3.22 -12.56
C ALA A 96 -0.27 3.58 -13.21
N ARG A 97 -1.24 2.67 -13.14
CA ARG A 97 -2.60 2.86 -13.67
C ARG A 97 -3.63 3.17 -12.59
N ALA A 98 -3.16 3.52 -11.39
CA ALA A 98 -4.05 3.86 -10.30
C ALA A 98 -4.90 5.08 -10.66
N TRP A 99 -6.16 5.04 -10.28
CA TRP A 99 -7.07 6.17 -10.42
C TRP A 99 -7.99 6.24 -9.22
N CYS A 100 -8.45 7.45 -8.91
CA CYS A 100 -9.34 7.69 -7.78
C CYS A 100 -10.66 8.31 -8.23
N THR A 101 -11.72 8.06 -7.46
CA THR A 101 -12.99 8.75 -7.59
C THR A 101 -13.44 9.25 -6.21
N PRO A 102 -14.12 10.40 -6.10
CA PRO A 102 -14.70 10.83 -4.84
C PRO A 102 -15.63 9.76 -4.23
N GLU A 103 -15.60 9.61 -2.91
CA GLU A 103 -16.56 8.78 -2.21
C GLU A 103 -17.94 9.45 -2.23
N GLN A 104 -18.82 8.94 -3.10
CA GLN A 104 -20.20 9.40 -3.28
C GLN A 104 -21.22 8.28 -3.11
N ARG A 105 -20.79 7.07 -2.70
CA ARG A 105 -21.72 5.97 -2.49
C ARG A 105 -22.63 6.28 -1.31
N ALA A 106 -23.90 5.88 -1.43
CA ALA A 106 -24.83 5.91 -0.31
C ALA A 106 -24.23 5.19 0.92
N ALA A 107 -24.47 5.75 2.11
CA ALA A 107 -24.09 5.12 3.36
C ALA A 107 -24.85 3.79 3.52
N LEU A 108 -24.19 2.78 4.07
CA LEU A 108 -24.86 1.55 4.48
C LEU A 108 -25.37 1.73 5.92
N PRO A 109 -26.57 1.22 6.26
CA PRO A 109 -27.03 1.17 7.65
C PRO A 109 -25.98 0.52 8.56
N GLY A 110 -25.72 1.12 9.72
CA GLY A 110 -24.69 0.65 10.65
C GLY A 110 -24.90 -0.78 11.13
N THR A 111 -26.16 -1.18 11.32
CA THR A 111 -26.57 -2.54 11.66
C THR A 111 -26.20 -3.53 10.55
N LEU A 112 -26.53 -3.22 9.30
CA LEU A 112 -26.20 -4.03 8.14
C LEU A 112 -24.68 -4.15 7.95
N ARG A 113 -23.94 -3.05 8.07
CA ARG A 113 -22.46 -3.07 8.00
C ARG A 113 -21.87 -4.01 9.05
N THR A 114 -22.39 -3.96 10.28
CA THR A 114 -21.94 -4.81 11.39
C THR A 114 -22.23 -6.29 11.10
N GLN A 115 -23.42 -6.62 10.57
CA GLN A 115 -23.76 -7.99 10.18
C GLN A 115 -22.86 -8.51 9.05
N VAL A 116 -22.55 -7.68 8.04
CA VAL A 116 -21.63 -8.04 6.95
C VAL A 116 -20.24 -8.38 7.51
N ILE A 117 -19.70 -7.53 8.38
CA ILE A 117 -18.41 -7.75 9.05
C ILE A 117 -18.45 -9.07 9.83
N ALA A 118 -19.50 -9.32 10.61
CA ALA A 118 -19.65 -10.54 11.38
C ALA A 118 -19.65 -11.80 10.50
N HIS A 119 -20.37 -11.79 9.36
CA HIS A 119 -20.38 -12.92 8.43
C HIS A 119 -19.02 -13.15 7.75
N LEU A 120 -18.30 -12.08 7.41
CA LEU A 120 -16.95 -12.18 6.84
C LEU A 120 -15.96 -12.77 7.85
N ARG A 121 -15.99 -12.28 9.10
CA ARG A 121 -15.17 -12.81 10.20
C ARG A 121 -15.50 -14.28 10.47
N ALA A 122 -16.77 -14.63 10.61
CA ALA A 122 -17.19 -16.00 10.88
C ALA A 122 -16.70 -17.00 9.80
N ALA A 123 -16.76 -16.62 8.51
CA ALA A 123 -16.26 -17.45 7.43
C ALA A 123 -14.72 -17.64 7.47
N LEU A 124 -13.98 -16.59 7.87
CA LEU A 124 -12.52 -16.66 8.04
C LEU A 124 -12.15 -17.51 9.26
N VAL A 125 -12.80 -17.29 10.39
CA VAL A 125 -12.60 -18.04 11.65
C VAL A 125 -12.91 -19.51 11.45
N ALA A 126 -14.05 -19.86 10.85
CA ALA A 126 -14.42 -21.25 10.55
C ALA A 126 -13.37 -21.94 9.67
N ARG A 127 -12.80 -21.22 8.69
CA ARG A 127 -11.71 -21.75 7.86
C ARG A 127 -10.43 -21.97 8.67
N PHE A 128 -10.02 -20.98 9.45
CA PHE A 128 -8.77 -21.04 10.21
C PHE A 128 -8.81 -22.07 11.35
N ALA A 129 -9.98 -22.34 11.92
CA ALA A 129 -10.18 -23.35 12.97
C ALA A 129 -9.82 -24.78 12.51
N THR A 130 -9.72 -25.04 11.20
CA THR A 130 -9.29 -26.33 10.65
C THR A 130 -7.77 -26.55 10.69
N ARG A 131 -6.99 -25.53 11.07
CA ARG A 131 -5.52 -25.57 11.14
C ARG A 131 -5.03 -25.96 12.56
N PRO A 132 -3.76 -26.37 12.74
CA PRO A 132 -3.22 -26.78 14.04
C PRO A 132 -3.35 -25.70 15.13
N PRO A 133 -3.56 -26.02 16.41
CA PRO A 133 -3.68 -25.00 17.45
C PRO A 133 -2.43 -24.11 17.58
N LEU A 134 -2.61 -22.84 17.91
CA LEU A 134 -1.57 -21.84 18.16
C LEU A 134 -1.24 -21.64 19.65
N GLY A 135 -2.13 -22.06 20.56
CA GLY A 135 -1.99 -21.79 21.99
C GLY A 135 -2.30 -20.34 22.33
N ARG A 136 -1.67 -19.82 23.40
CA ARG A 136 -1.79 -18.42 23.81
C ARG A 136 -0.99 -17.52 22.89
N CYS A 137 -1.65 -16.57 22.26
CA CYS A 137 -1.07 -15.69 21.25
C CYS A 137 -0.97 -14.26 21.81
N TYR A 138 0.20 -13.66 21.74
CA TYR A 138 0.36 -12.22 21.92
C TYR A 138 0.48 -11.55 20.56
N LEU A 139 -0.29 -10.47 20.35
CA LEU A 139 -0.30 -9.69 19.11
C LEU A 139 0.28 -8.31 19.38
N ASP A 140 1.43 -7.99 18.76
CA ASP A 140 2.01 -6.67 18.87
C ASP A 140 1.10 -5.61 18.21
N PRO A 141 0.75 -4.51 18.91
CA PRO A 141 -0.08 -3.44 18.33
C PRO A 141 0.47 -2.84 17.03
N ALA A 142 1.79 -2.85 16.81
CA ALA A 142 2.42 -2.34 15.58
C ALA A 142 1.98 -3.12 14.32
N LEU A 143 1.42 -4.32 14.47
CA LEU A 143 0.91 -5.13 13.36
C LEU A 143 -0.27 -4.45 12.63
N ALA A 144 -0.98 -3.52 13.26
CA ALA A 144 -2.08 -2.79 12.63
C ALA A 144 -1.60 -1.87 11.49
N ASP A 145 -0.34 -1.44 11.58
CA ASP A 145 0.31 -0.60 10.59
C ASP A 145 0.92 -1.39 9.42
N LEU A 146 1.04 -2.72 9.53
CA LEU A 146 1.64 -3.59 8.52
C LEU A 146 0.58 -4.32 7.71
N LYS A 147 0.75 -4.38 6.37
CA LYS A 147 -0.27 -4.93 5.46
C LYS A 147 -0.04 -6.40 5.12
N VAL A 148 -1.14 -7.14 4.93
CA VAL A 148 -1.11 -8.56 4.57
C VAL A 148 -0.56 -8.74 3.15
N PRO A 149 0.39 -9.69 2.93
CA PRO A 149 1.00 -9.95 1.62
C PRO A 149 0.09 -10.76 0.67
N LEU A 150 -1.01 -10.15 0.23
CA LEU A 150 -2.03 -10.82 -0.61
C LEU A 150 -1.60 -11.01 -2.08
N ALA A 151 -0.58 -10.31 -2.56
CA ALA A 151 -0.13 -10.35 -3.94
C ALA A 151 1.33 -10.82 -4.05
N GLN A 152 1.64 -11.56 -5.12
CA GLN A 152 2.94 -12.22 -5.32
C GLN A 152 3.92 -11.40 -6.18
N ARG A 153 3.50 -10.26 -6.76
CA ARG A 153 4.09 -9.76 -8.01
C ARG A 153 4.94 -8.49 -7.96
N SER A 154 5.14 -7.86 -6.80
CA SER A 154 6.01 -6.67 -6.77
C SER A 154 6.55 -6.48 -5.37
N ALA A 155 7.70 -7.09 -5.12
CA ALA A 155 8.59 -6.68 -4.06
C ALA A 155 9.93 -6.37 -4.73
N ALA A 156 10.30 -5.09 -4.78
CA ALA A 156 11.69 -4.72 -4.87
C ALA A 156 12.46 -5.43 -3.72
N LYS A 157 13.71 -5.86 -3.97
CA LYS A 157 14.56 -6.33 -2.87
C LYS A 157 14.80 -5.12 -1.96
N ALA A 158 14.47 -5.22 -0.69
CA ALA A 158 14.70 -4.16 0.29
C ALA A 158 15.27 -4.77 1.56
N LEU A 159 15.90 -3.96 2.41
CA LEU A 159 16.33 -4.40 3.75
C LEU A 159 15.15 -4.99 4.52
N ARG A 160 13.96 -4.41 4.32
CA ARG A 160 12.69 -4.96 4.77
C ARG A 160 11.74 -5.13 3.59
N THR A 161 11.26 -6.35 3.36
CA THR A 161 10.26 -6.58 2.31
C THR A 161 8.88 -6.20 2.85
N LEU A 162 8.39 -5.01 2.50
CA LEU A 162 7.11 -4.49 2.98
C LEU A 162 6.04 -4.48 1.90
N VAL A 163 4.80 -4.70 2.35
CA VAL A 163 3.62 -4.58 1.49
C VAL A 163 3.23 -3.11 1.38
N ARG A 164 2.92 -2.66 0.16
CA ARG A 164 2.48 -1.28 -0.11
C ARG A 164 1.33 -0.86 0.81
N GLY A 165 1.45 0.34 1.39
CA GLY A 165 0.54 0.88 2.39
C GLY A 165 0.88 0.51 3.83
N SER A 166 1.92 -0.32 4.04
CA SER A 166 2.46 -0.54 5.39
C SER A 166 3.09 0.74 5.91
N ARG A 167 3.00 0.96 7.21
CA ARG A 167 3.56 2.14 7.89
C ARG A 167 4.63 1.68 8.87
N LEU A 168 5.72 2.42 8.90
CA LEU A 168 6.79 2.26 9.88
C LEU A 168 6.88 3.53 10.73
N PRO A 169 7.25 3.44 12.02
CA PRO A 169 7.56 4.64 12.78
C PRO A 169 8.76 5.38 12.16
N LEU A 170 8.72 6.71 12.17
CA LEU A 170 9.91 7.51 11.92
C LEU A 170 10.87 7.38 13.11
N PRO A 171 12.19 7.33 12.88
CA PRO A 171 13.17 7.37 13.96
C PRO A 171 13.04 8.66 14.76
N ASP A 172 13.28 8.59 16.07
CA ASP A 172 13.33 9.78 16.94
C ASP A 172 14.62 10.56 16.65
N THR A 173 14.56 11.42 15.63
CA THR A 173 15.69 12.19 15.14
C THR A 173 15.25 13.55 14.61
N ARG A 174 16.17 14.51 14.62
CA ARG A 174 15.93 15.85 14.06
C ARG A 174 16.00 15.84 12.54
N PHE A 175 16.94 15.07 11.98
CA PHE A 175 17.21 15.09 10.55
C PHE A 175 17.06 13.70 9.93
N ILE A 176 16.49 13.68 8.73
CA ILE A 176 16.52 12.51 7.87
C ILE A 176 17.34 12.85 6.63
N ARG A 177 18.33 12.01 6.31
CA ARG A 177 19.05 12.07 5.04
C ARG A 177 18.50 11.02 4.10
N LEU A 178 17.79 11.45 3.06
CA LEU A 178 17.48 10.60 1.92
C LEU A 178 18.75 10.34 1.14
N PHE A 179 18.91 9.14 0.59
CA PHE A 179 20.02 8.81 -0.28
C PHE A 179 19.56 8.03 -1.51
N LEU A 180 20.30 8.21 -2.60
CA LEU A 180 20.20 7.47 -3.85
C LEU A 180 21.61 7.06 -4.25
N TRP A 181 21.78 5.82 -4.68
CA TRP A 181 23.00 5.31 -5.30
C TRP A 181 22.66 4.65 -6.63
N TRP A 182 23.48 4.88 -7.65
CA TRP A 182 23.39 4.15 -8.91
C TRP A 182 24.75 4.03 -9.61
N THR A 183 24.85 3.08 -10.52
CA THR A 183 25.95 2.95 -11.47
C THR A 183 25.42 3.06 -12.89
N ASN A 184 26.24 3.58 -13.81
CA ASN A 184 25.92 3.56 -15.23
C ASN A 184 25.54 2.15 -15.71
N GLY A 185 24.50 2.07 -16.52
CA GLY A 185 24.18 0.88 -17.31
C GLY A 185 25.12 0.73 -18.50
N ARG A 186 24.56 0.34 -19.65
CA ARG A 186 25.33 0.26 -20.92
C ARG A 186 25.82 1.62 -21.41
N GLU A 187 25.11 2.68 -21.04
CA GLU A 187 25.37 4.06 -21.42
C GLU A 187 25.35 4.95 -20.17
N ARG A 188 25.73 6.23 -20.32
CA ARG A 188 25.62 7.24 -19.27
C ARG A 188 24.22 7.23 -18.69
N THR A 189 24.14 7.07 -17.38
CA THR A 189 22.87 6.99 -16.65
C THR A 189 22.80 8.11 -15.62
N ASP A 190 21.70 8.83 -15.67
CA ASP A 190 21.38 9.99 -14.85
C ASP A 190 20.08 9.70 -14.10
N ILE A 191 20.20 9.52 -12.78
CA ILE A 191 19.08 9.20 -11.89
C ILE A 191 18.97 10.32 -10.85
N ASP A 192 17.84 11.00 -10.84
CA ASP A 192 17.56 12.12 -9.96
C ASP A 192 16.94 11.65 -8.64
N LEU A 193 17.44 12.17 -7.51
CA LEU A 193 16.74 12.15 -6.24
C LEU A 193 15.91 13.43 -6.06
N SER A 194 14.70 13.33 -5.51
CA SER A 194 13.85 14.49 -5.24
C SER A 194 12.93 14.26 -4.05
N ALA A 195 12.57 15.36 -3.37
CA ALA A 195 11.64 15.37 -2.25
C ALA A 195 10.55 16.42 -2.49
N ALA A 196 9.31 15.98 -2.73
CA ALA A 196 8.17 16.86 -2.93
C ALA A 196 7.42 17.08 -1.61
N PHE A 197 7.15 18.34 -1.27
CA PHE A 197 6.54 18.75 -0.01
C PHE A 197 5.07 19.12 -0.17
N PHE A 198 4.23 18.57 0.71
CA PHE A 198 2.79 18.83 0.76
C PHE A 198 2.33 19.18 2.18
N ASP A 199 1.29 19.99 2.28
CA ASP A 199 0.61 20.27 3.54
C ASP A 199 -0.40 19.17 3.93
N GLY A 200 -1.06 19.32 5.08
CA GLY A 200 -2.08 18.39 5.56
C GLY A 200 -3.38 18.33 4.73
N GLY A 201 -3.61 19.30 3.86
CA GLY A 201 -4.69 19.27 2.87
C GLY A 201 -4.27 18.64 1.53
N PHE A 202 -3.09 18.02 1.48
CA PHE A 202 -2.47 17.47 0.27
C PHE A 202 -2.22 18.53 -0.81
N GLY A 203 -2.07 19.80 -0.42
CA GLY A 203 -1.67 20.90 -1.27
C GLY A 203 -0.15 20.90 -1.45
N TYR A 204 0.30 20.96 -2.70
CA TYR A 204 1.73 21.07 -3.01
C TYR A 204 2.28 22.40 -2.49
N ARG A 205 3.45 22.34 -1.86
CA ARG A 205 4.14 23.51 -1.31
C ARG A 205 5.44 23.80 -2.03
N ASP A 206 6.26 22.78 -2.24
CA ASP A 206 7.54 22.92 -2.95
C ASP A 206 8.18 21.56 -3.26
N VAL A 207 9.36 21.59 -3.88
CA VAL A 207 10.20 20.43 -4.13
C VAL A 207 11.67 20.77 -3.90
N VAL A 208 12.43 19.84 -3.32
CA VAL A 208 13.89 19.84 -3.38
C VAL A 208 14.35 18.81 -4.40
N SER A 209 15.15 19.24 -5.38
CA SER A 209 15.54 18.48 -6.58
C SER A 209 16.77 19.12 -7.23
N PHE A 210 17.34 18.52 -8.27
CA PHE A 210 18.49 19.05 -9.03
C PHE A 210 18.33 20.51 -9.49
N TYR A 211 17.10 20.93 -9.84
CA TYR A 211 16.79 22.31 -10.26
C TYR A 211 16.32 23.24 -9.12
N ASN A 212 16.16 22.73 -7.90
CA ASN A 212 15.83 23.50 -6.70
C ASN A 212 16.52 22.90 -5.46
N LEU A 213 17.79 23.25 -5.26
CA LEU A 213 18.66 22.53 -4.32
C LEU A 213 18.31 22.75 -2.84
N ARG A 214 17.54 23.77 -2.47
CA ARG A 214 17.23 24.05 -1.06
C ARG A 214 15.93 24.82 -0.88
N HIS A 215 15.04 24.29 -0.03
CA HIS A 215 13.85 25.02 0.40
C HIS A 215 13.16 24.34 1.60
N TYR A 216 12.33 25.07 2.36
CA TYR A 216 11.53 24.56 3.51
C TYR A 216 12.24 23.79 4.64
N GLY A 217 13.56 23.60 4.58
CA GLY A 217 14.31 22.72 5.49
C GLY A 217 14.89 21.48 4.81
N GLY A 218 14.68 21.32 3.51
CA GLY A 218 15.38 20.37 2.65
C GLY A 218 16.62 20.97 1.99
N HIS A 219 17.68 20.16 1.82
CA HIS A 219 18.93 20.53 1.12
C HIS A 219 19.46 19.34 0.30
N HIS A 220 19.58 19.53 -1.01
CA HIS A 220 20.15 18.56 -1.96
C HIS A 220 21.67 18.69 -2.05
N SER A 221 22.39 17.57 -2.16
CA SER A 221 23.87 17.53 -2.27
C SER A 221 24.45 18.10 -3.58
N GLY A 222 23.61 18.55 -4.51
CA GLY A 222 23.97 18.80 -5.91
C GLY A 222 23.57 17.65 -6.84
N ASP A 223 23.73 17.89 -8.14
CA ASP A 223 23.27 17.04 -9.25
C ASP A 223 24.46 16.31 -9.88
N ILE A 224 24.44 14.97 -9.88
CA ILE A 224 25.45 14.12 -10.52
C ILE A 224 24.82 13.42 -11.72
N VAL A 225 25.32 13.70 -12.93
CA VAL A 225 24.71 13.24 -14.19
C VAL A 225 25.42 12.06 -14.88
N ASP A 226 26.52 11.56 -14.30
CA ASP A 226 27.33 10.47 -14.84
C ASP A 226 27.98 9.64 -13.73
N ALA A 227 27.71 8.33 -13.70
CA ALA A 227 28.08 7.43 -12.61
C ALA A 227 28.91 6.20 -13.07
N PRO A 228 30.05 6.37 -13.78
CA PRO A 228 30.80 5.25 -14.35
C PRO A 228 31.43 4.32 -13.31
N LYS A 229 31.61 4.80 -12.08
CA LYS A 229 32.11 4.05 -10.92
C LYS A 229 31.11 4.05 -9.75
N GLY A 230 29.86 4.38 -10.03
CA GLY A 230 28.87 4.69 -9.01
C GLY A 230 28.84 6.18 -8.66
N ALA A 231 27.65 6.66 -8.29
CA ALA A 231 27.39 8.00 -7.79
C ALA A 231 26.35 7.93 -6.67
N ALA A 232 26.39 8.94 -5.79
CA ALA A 232 25.43 9.09 -4.70
C ALA A 232 24.87 10.51 -4.64
N GLU A 233 23.57 10.63 -4.46
CA GLU A 233 22.90 11.88 -4.14
C GLU A 233 22.23 11.79 -2.78
N PHE A 234 22.14 12.94 -2.11
CA PHE A 234 21.56 13.07 -0.78
C PHE A 234 20.60 14.25 -0.71
N ILE A 235 19.51 14.08 0.05
CA ILE A 235 18.65 15.19 0.49
C ILE A 235 18.55 15.14 2.00
N ASP A 236 19.08 16.16 2.66
CA ASP A 236 18.91 16.37 4.10
C ASP A 236 17.59 17.08 4.39
N LEU A 237 16.82 16.57 5.35
CA LEU A 237 15.53 17.09 5.76
C LEU A 237 15.56 17.43 7.26
N ASP A 238 15.43 18.70 7.61
CA ASP A 238 15.17 19.14 9.00
C ASP A 238 13.67 18.95 9.29
N LEU A 239 13.33 17.88 10.03
CA LEU A 239 11.93 17.50 10.27
C LEU A 239 11.20 18.53 11.10
N GLU A 240 11.87 19.19 12.05
CA GLU A 240 11.29 20.24 12.87
C GLU A 240 10.98 21.49 12.04
N LEU A 241 11.94 21.91 11.20
CA LEU A 241 11.76 23.07 10.34
C LEU A 241 10.66 22.84 9.28
N LEU A 242 10.58 21.64 8.71
CA LEU A 242 9.52 21.27 7.77
C LEU A 242 8.13 21.40 8.44
N ARG A 243 7.96 20.83 9.65
CA ARG A 243 6.71 20.92 10.42
C ARG A 243 6.33 22.35 10.76
N THR A 244 7.27 23.15 11.26
CA THR A 244 7.01 24.56 11.62
C THR A 244 6.61 25.42 10.41
N ARG A 245 6.99 25.02 9.20
CA ARG A 245 6.57 25.65 7.94
C ARG A 245 5.30 25.05 7.34
N GLY A 246 4.59 24.19 8.07
CA GLY A 246 3.30 23.62 7.66
C GLY A 246 3.42 22.47 6.66
N ILE A 247 4.60 21.88 6.49
CA ILE A 247 4.77 20.66 5.70
C ILE A 247 4.35 19.46 6.56
N ARG A 248 3.46 18.62 6.02
CA ARG A 248 3.09 17.35 6.61
C ARG A 248 3.72 16.18 5.87
N PHE A 249 3.60 16.17 4.55
CA PHE A 249 4.05 15.03 3.75
C PHE A 249 5.30 15.38 2.95
N VAL A 250 6.27 14.47 2.97
CA VAL A 250 7.43 14.47 2.07
C VAL A 250 7.34 13.23 1.19
N VAL A 251 7.11 13.42 -0.10
CA VAL A 251 7.08 12.32 -1.08
C VAL A 251 8.45 12.21 -1.73
N THR A 252 9.16 11.11 -1.44
CA THR A 252 10.42 10.80 -2.11
C THR A 252 10.12 10.39 -3.55
N CYS A 253 10.84 10.97 -4.49
CA CYS A 253 10.70 10.71 -5.91
C CYS A 253 12.07 10.40 -6.50
N ILE A 254 12.15 9.32 -7.26
CA ILE A 254 13.35 8.92 -7.98
C ILE A 254 12.99 8.86 -9.44
N ASN A 255 13.78 9.49 -10.31
CA ASN A 255 13.50 9.54 -11.75
C ASN A 255 14.74 9.19 -12.55
N SER A 256 14.56 8.40 -13.60
CA SER A 256 15.60 8.13 -14.60
C SER A 256 15.53 9.19 -15.69
N TYR A 257 16.35 10.23 -15.57
CA TYR A 257 16.37 11.36 -16.50
C TYR A 257 16.77 10.91 -17.91
N THR A 258 17.78 10.04 -18.00
CA THR A 258 18.23 9.42 -19.25
C THR A 258 17.41 8.20 -19.69
N ARG A 259 16.31 7.88 -18.97
CA ARG A 259 15.23 6.95 -19.37
C ARG A 259 15.58 5.46 -19.36
N GLN A 260 16.64 5.05 -18.68
CA GLN A 260 16.91 3.64 -18.42
C GLN A 260 15.86 3.10 -17.42
N PRO A 261 15.28 1.92 -17.66
CA PRO A 261 14.54 1.23 -16.63
C PRO A 261 15.49 0.78 -15.51
N TYR A 262 15.03 0.79 -14.26
CA TYR A 262 15.90 0.47 -13.12
C TYR A 262 16.45 -0.97 -13.18
N CYS A 263 15.67 -1.92 -13.72
CA CYS A 263 16.09 -3.32 -13.87
C CYS A 263 17.30 -3.54 -14.81
N ASP A 264 17.64 -2.55 -15.64
CA ASP A 264 18.77 -2.63 -16.57
C ASP A 264 20.07 -2.07 -15.96
N LEU A 265 20.00 -1.47 -14.76
CA LEU A 265 21.14 -0.88 -14.07
C LEU A 265 21.85 -1.95 -13.21
N PRO A 266 23.21 -1.98 -13.19
CA PRO A 266 23.95 -2.94 -12.36
C PRO A 266 23.65 -2.75 -10.87
N GLU A 267 23.67 -1.50 -10.41
CA GLU A 267 23.28 -1.09 -9.07
C GLU A 267 22.40 0.16 -9.16
N CYS A 268 21.27 0.13 -8.46
CA CYS A 268 20.40 1.28 -8.25
C CYS A 268 19.57 1.05 -6.98
N PHE A 269 19.79 1.86 -5.95
CA PHE A 269 19.07 1.72 -4.68
C PHE A 269 18.94 3.05 -3.97
N ALA A 270 17.95 3.15 -3.09
CA ALA A 270 17.67 4.35 -2.34
C ALA A 270 17.17 4.01 -0.94
N GLY A 271 17.14 5.00 -0.07
CA GLY A 271 16.69 4.82 1.31
C GLY A 271 16.80 6.08 2.12
N TRP A 272 16.79 5.93 3.43
CA TRP A 272 16.98 7.04 4.35
C TRP A 272 17.82 6.66 5.57
N MET A 273 18.47 7.67 6.13
CA MET A 273 19.27 7.59 7.34
C MET A 273 18.73 8.55 8.40
N ALA A 274 18.74 8.12 9.66
CA ALA A 274 18.52 9.00 10.81
C ALA A 274 19.82 9.77 11.12
N ARG A 275 19.73 11.08 11.35
CA ARG A 275 20.90 11.95 11.55
C ARG A 275 20.69 12.90 12.72
N ASP A 276 21.60 12.88 13.69
CA ASP A 276 21.61 13.86 14.80
C ASP A 276 22.02 15.26 14.32
N GLN A 277 23.00 15.31 13.42
CA GLN A 277 23.46 16.52 12.77
C GLN A 277 23.75 16.26 11.28
N VAL A 278 23.47 17.24 10.44
CA VAL A 278 23.68 17.13 8.98
C VAL A 278 25.17 17.01 8.61
N ASN A 279 26.04 17.67 9.37
CA ASN A 279 27.48 17.75 9.09
C ASN A 279 28.34 16.86 10.02
N SER A 280 27.75 15.88 10.71
CA SER A 280 28.52 14.90 11.47
C SER A 280 29.01 13.76 10.56
N GLY A 281 30.15 13.15 10.91
CA GLY A 281 30.65 11.91 10.30
C GLY A 281 30.82 11.96 8.77
N GLU A 282 30.53 10.84 8.12
CA GLU A 282 30.66 10.67 6.66
C GLU A 282 29.34 11.00 5.95
N PRO A 283 29.36 11.37 4.66
CA PRO A 283 28.13 11.60 3.89
C PRO A 283 27.15 10.42 3.94
N PHE A 284 27.69 9.19 3.87
CA PHE A 284 26.95 7.94 4.01
C PHE A 284 27.49 7.13 5.19
N GLU A 285 26.65 6.89 6.20
CA GLU A 285 27.00 6.08 7.36
C GLU A 285 26.04 4.89 7.46
N ALA A 286 26.53 3.71 7.06
CA ALA A 286 25.74 2.48 7.02
C ALA A 286 25.04 2.14 8.35
N ARG A 287 25.63 2.52 9.49
CA ARG A 287 25.06 2.29 10.83
C ARG A 287 23.83 3.14 11.14
N THR A 288 23.62 4.21 10.38
CA THR A 288 22.49 5.13 10.54
C THR A 288 21.40 4.91 9.49
N VAL A 289 21.56 3.91 8.61
CA VAL A 289 20.55 3.52 7.62
C VAL A 289 19.40 2.84 8.33
N GLU A 290 18.21 3.44 8.20
CA GLU A 290 16.97 2.89 8.74
C GLU A 290 16.34 1.88 7.78
N ASP A 291 16.35 2.20 6.48
CA ASP A 291 15.92 1.29 5.43
C ASP A 291 16.59 1.62 4.09
N ARG A 292 16.59 0.63 3.20
CA ARG A 292 17.12 0.68 1.84
C ARG A 292 16.26 -0.23 0.97
N LEU A 293 15.91 0.27 -0.21
CA LEU A 293 15.28 -0.49 -1.28
C LEU A 293 16.15 -0.50 -2.53
N ASP A 294 16.24 -1.66 -3.16
CA ASP A 294 16.83 -1.83 -4.49
C ASP A 294 15.78 -1.51 -5.54
N LEU A 295 16.10 -0.59 -6.44
CA LEU A 295 15.24 -0.24 -7.56
C LEU A 295 15.44 -1.28 -8.67
N ALA A 296 14.44 -2.12 -8.87
CA ALA A 296 14.52 -3.26 -9.80
C ALA A 296 13.34 -3.33 -10.78
N SER A 297 12.55 -2.27 -10.90
CA SER A 297 11.39 -2.25 -11.80
C SER A 297 11.77 -1.91 -13.24
N ASP A 298 10.92 -2.28 -14.18
CA ASP A 298 11.00 -1.89 -15.60
C ASP A 298 10.50 -0.46 -15.87
N GLN A 299 10.29 0.32 -14.80
CA GLN A 299 9.77 1.67 -14.84
C GLN A 299 10.91 2.71 -14.79
N GLN A 300 10.59 3.97 -15.09
CA GLN A 300 11.55 5.09 -15.12
C GLN A 300 11.35 6.09 -13.98
N THR A 301 10.28 5.94 -13.21
CA THR A 301 10.00 6.74 -12.02
C THR A 301 9.62 5.81 -10.89
N CYS A 302 10.11 6.10 -9.68
CA CYS A 302 9.74 5.40 -8.45
C CYS A 302 9.34 6.40 -7.35
N LEU A 303 8.21 6.13 -6.69
CA LEU A 303 7.83 6.74 -5.42
C LEU A 303 8.00 5.67 -4.34
N PRO A 304 9.17 5.57 -3.69
CA PRO A 304 9.46 4.45 -2.80
C PRO A 304 8.74 4.53 -1.46
N PHE A 305 8.66 5.72 -0.88
CA PHE A 305 8.00 5.96 0.40
C PHE A 305 7.62 7.43 0.57
N ILE A 306 6.74 7.67 1.55
CA ILE A 306 6.25 8.98 1.95
C ILE A 306 6.53 9.16 3.44
N LEU A 307 7.11 10.29 3.85
CA LEU A 307 7.19 10.66 5.27
C LEU A 307 5.94 11.44 5.64
N ASP A 308 5.12 10.94 6.57
CA ASP A 308 4.06 11.70 7.25
C ASP A 308 4.63 12.24 8.57
N LEU A 309 5.02 13.51 8.54
CA LEU A 309 5.68 14.20 9.65
C LEU A 309 4.73 14.48 10.82
N GLU A 310 3.42 14.50 10.60
CA GLU A 310 2.44 14.70 11.66
C GLU A 310 2.16 13.37 12.38
N ALA A 311 1.95 12.30 11.60
CA ALA A 311 1.75 10.95 12.14
C ALA A 311 3.05 10.31 12.68
N GLN A 312 4.22 10.90 12.41
CA GLN A 312 5.55 10.35 12.74
C GLN A 312 5.79 8.99 12.10
N GLN A 313 5.44 8.84 10.81
CA GLN A 313 5.49 7.55 10.13
C GLN A 313 6.04 7.64 8.71
N VAL A 314 6.65 6.55 8.24
CA VAL A 314 6.96 6.30 6.83
C VAL A 314 5.86 5.43 6.26
N ILE A 315 5.18 5.89 5.21
CA ILE A 315 4.24 5.09 4.43
C ILE A 315 5.01 4.44 3.28
N TRP A 316 5.10 3.11 3.30
CA TRP A 316 5.75 2.33 2.25
C TRP A 316 4.90 2.32 0.99
N THR A 317 5.41 2.86 -0.11
CA THR A 317 4.65 2.95 -1.36
C THR A 317 5.16 2.02 -2.44
N ASP A 318 6.47 1.93 -2.67
CA ASP A 318 7.10 1.12 -3.73
C ASP A 318 6.34 1.17 -5.06
N ILE A 319 6.04 2.40 -5.53
CA ILE A 319 5.25 2.63 -6.74
C ILE A 319 6.21 2.97 -7.88
N GLY A 320 6.33 2.05 -8.82
CA GLY A 320 6.85 2.36 -10.16
C GLY A 320 5.79 3.06 -11.00
N LEU A 321 6.15 4.18 -11.63
CA LEU A 321 5.32 4.88 -12.61
C LEU A 321 6.04 4.82 -13.98
N GLY A 322 5.37 4.26 -15.01
CA GLY A 322 5.80 4.37 -16.42
C GLY A 322 4.66 4.60 -17.42
N GLY A 323 4.94 5.43 -18.41
CA GLY A 323 3.92 5.89 -19.34
C GLY A 323 4.36 7.16 -20.06
N TYR A 324 4.50 7.07 -21.38
CA TYR A 324 4.74 8.22 -22.25
C TYR A 324 3.45 9.05 -22.40
N PRO A 325 3.50 10.40 -22.44
CA PRO A 325 4.61 11.32 -22.20
C PRO A 325 4.25 12.24 -21.03
N ARG A 326 4.43 11.86 -19.77
CA ARG A 326 4.43 12.87 -18.70
C ARG A 326 5.54 12.73 -17.68
N TRP A 327 6.14 11.56 -17.50
CA TRP A 327 6.89 11.31 -16.27
C TRP A 327 8.42 11.44 -16.38
N ASN A 328 8.94 12.67 -16.33
CA ASN A 328 10.40 12.91 -16.33
C ASN A 328 10.94 13.75 -15.15
N ASN A 329 10.09 14.43 -14.38
CA ASN A 329 10.46 15.10 -13.13
C ASN A 329 9.20 15.39 -12.29
N VAL A 330 9.39 15.83 -11.04
CA VAL A 330 8.29 16.16 -10.11
C VAL A 330 7.37 17.25 -10.68
N ALA A 331 7.93 18.33 -11.24
CA ALA A 331 7.16 19.47 -11.73
C ALA A 331 6.15 19.08 -12.83
N ASN A 332 6.55 18.20 -13.75
CA ASN A 332 5.68 17.71 -14.82
C ASN A 332 4.65 16.66 -14.35
N ASN A 333 4.81 16.12 -13.13
CA ASN A 333 4.06 14.97 -12.58
C ASN A 333 3.24 15.27 -11.35
N LEU A 334 3.15 16.54 -10.95
CA LEU A 334 2.64 16.90 -9.64
C LEU A 334 1.25 16.36 -9.34
N SER A 335 0.37 16.31 -10.35
CA SER A 335 -0.99 15.75 -10.21
C SER A 335 -0.99 14.25 -9.93
N GLY A 336 -0.09 13.49 -10.56
CA GLY A 336 0.09 12.06 -10.32
C GLY A 336 0.68 11.79 -8.93
N ILE A 337 1.69 12.56 -8.53
CA ILE A 337 2.32 12.45 -7.20
C ILE A 337 1.30 12.78 -6.09
N ALA A 338 0.55 13.88 -6.24
CA ALA A 338 -0.49 14.26 -5.29
C ALA A 338 -1.61 13.21 -5.21
N LEU A 339 -2.00 12.61 -6.34
CA LEU A 339 -2.97 11.52 -6.37
C LEU A 339 -2.44 10.28 -5.63
N MET A 340 -1.18 9.90 -5.86
CA MET A 340 -0.56 8.74 -5.20
C MET A 340 -0.40 8.96 -3.70
N LEU A 341 0.01 10.17 -3.29
CA LEU A 341 0.05 10.56 -1.89
C LEU A 341 -1.32 10.32 -1.22
N ARG A 342 -2.40 10.93 -1.76
CA ARG A 342 -3.75 10.76 -1.20
C ARG A 342 -4.20 9.30 -1.19
N ALA A 343 -3.96 8.61 -2.29
CA ALA A 343 -4.34 7.21 -2.46
C ALA A 343 -3.65 6.29 -1.44
N MET A 344 -2.38 6.54 -1.12
CA MET A 344 -1.60 5.72 -0.20
C MET A 344 -1.83 6.10 1.27
N SER A 345 -2.07 7.38 1.57
CA SER A 345 -2.39 7.84 2.93
C SER A 345 -3.66 7.18 3.47
N ASP A 346 -4.70 7.08 2.63
CA ASP A 346 -6.02 6.59 3.01
C ASP A 346 -6.28 5.12 2.58
N LEU A 347 -5.23 4.38 2.21
CA LEU A 347 -5.38 3.06 1.62
C LEU A 347 -5.95 2.05 2.64
N ALA A 348 -7.22 1.68 2.46
CA ALA A 348 -7.88 0.63 3.24
C ALA A 348 -7.55 -0.77 2.69
N THR A 349 -6.55 -1.41 3.27
CA THR A 349 -6.15 -2.79 2.96
C THR A 349 -6.04 -3.63 4.24
N PRO A 350 -6.17 -4.97 4.13
CA PRO A 350 -6.05 -5.85 5.29
C PRO A 350 -4.68 -5.69 5.98
N ASP A 351 -4.71 -5.56 7.30
CA ASP A 351 -3.54 -5.48 8.17
C ASP A 351 -3.23 -6.82 8.85
N LEU A 352 -1.97 -6.97 9.29
CA LEU A 352 -1.49 -8.19 9.93
C LEU A 352 -2.13 -8.41 11.30
N HIS A 353 -2.46 -7.35 12.03
CA HIS A 353 -3.12 -7.46 13.34
C HIS A 353 -4.46 -8.18 13.20
N THR A 354 -5.33 -7.70 12.30
CA THR A 354 -6.64 -8.32 12.02
C THR A 354 -6.47 -9.76 11.52
N LEU A 355 -5.47 -10.05 10.68
CA LEU A 355 -5.22 -11.41 10.23
C LEU A 355 -4.89 -12.34 11.40
N PHE A 356 -3.97 -11.95 12.27
CA PHE A 356 -3.52 -12.79 13.38
C PHE A 356 -4.57 -12.87 14.50
N GLU A 357 -5.33 -11.81 14.74
CA GLU A 357 -6.51 -11.81 15.62
C GLU A 357 -7.51 -12.89 15.17
N LEU A 358 -7.82 -12.98 13.88
CA LEU A 358 -8.71 -14.02 13.35
C LEU A 358 -8.16 -15.43 13.54
N HIS A 359 -6.84 -15.62 13.51
CA HIS A 359 -6.22 -16.92 13.80
C HIS A 359 -6.23 -17.22 15.31
N ALA A 360 -5.93 -16.24 16.15
CA ALA A 360 -6.00 -16.39 17.61
C ALA A 360 -7.43 -16.76 18.03
N GLU A 361 -8.46 -16.07 17.50
CA GLU A 361 -9.88 -16.38 17.73
C GLU A 361 -10.25 -17.81 17.29
N ALA A 362 -9.72 -18.26 16.14
CA ALA A 362 -10.12 -19.52 15.54
C ALA A 362 -9.43 -20.77 16.12
N ARG A 363 -8.16 -20.64 16.54
CA ARG A 363 -7.28 -21.77 16.85
C ARG A 363 -6.32 -21.50 18.00
N GLY A 364 -6.60 -20.51 18.85
CA GLY A 364 -5.79 -20.15 20.01
C GLY A 364 -6.57 -19.36 21.06
N SER A 365 -5.88 -18.50 21.78
CA SER A 365 -6.47 -17.48 22.67
C SER A 365 -5.53 -16.29 22.78
N GLU A 366 -6.04 -15.06 22.77
CA GLU A 366 -5.22 -13.86 22.91
C GLU A 366 -4.81 -13.61 24.37
N VAL A 367 -3.60 -13.10 24.59
CA VAL A 367 -3.09 -12.65 25.88
C VAL A 367 -2.47 -11.26 25.74
N ASP A 368 -2.62 -10.42 26.77
CA ASP A 368 -2.11 -9.04 26.77
C ASP A 368 -0.60 -8.97 27.10
N ASP A 369 -0.08 -9.94 27.86
CA ASP A 369 1.34 -9.97 28.25
C ASP A 369 2.13 -10.92 27.33
N PRO A 370 3.16 -10.43 26.62
CA PRO A 370 4.01 -11.28 25.78
C PRO A 370 4.71 -12.40 26.56
N ALA A 371 4.91 -12.26 27.88
CA ALA A 371 5.50 -13.31 28.73
C ALA A 371 4.54 -14.49 28.97
N GLU A 372 3.24 -14.31 28.80
CA GLU A 372 2.23 -15.36 28.94
C GLU A 372 1.94 -16.09 27.63
N ALA A 373 2.50 -15.62 26.51
CA ALA A 373 2.24 -16.18 25.19
C ALA A 373 3.05 -17.45 24.92
N ASP A 374 2.40 -18.43 24.30
CA ASP A 374 3.07 -19.58 23.68
C ASP A 374 3.60 -19.22 22.28
N LEU A 375 2.99 -18.20 21.63
CA LEU A 375 3.39 -17.68 20.34
C LEU A 375 3.22 -16.15 20.27
N ARG A 376 4.28 -15.43 19.90
CA ARG A 376 4.28 -13.95 19.79
C ARG A 376 4.35 -13.51 18.33
N PHE A 377 3.44 -12.65 17.92
CA PHE A 377 3.40 -12.04 16.59
C PHE A 377 3.90 -10.60 16.68
N GLY A 378 4.96 -10.25 15.95
CA GLY A 378 5.55 -8.91 15.97
C GLY A 378 7.03 -8.88 15.59
N PRO A 379 7.64 -7.69 15.41
CA PRO A 379 9.02 -7.52 14.96
C PRO A 379 10.07 -8.28 15.78
N ASP A 380 9.84 -8.47 17.08
CA ASP A 380 10.70 -9.22 18.01
C ASP A 380 10.04 -10.53 18.52
N GLY A 381 8.99 -10.97 17.82
CA GLY A 381 8.20 -12.16 18.13
C GLY A 381 8.73 -13.44 17.48
N ASP A 382 7.99 -14.52 17.69
CA ASP A 382 8.25 -15.83 17.07
C ASP A 382 7.78 -15.86 15.60
N ILE A 383 6.81 -15.00 15.26
CA ILE A 383 6.34 -14.72 13.90
C ILE A 383 6.72 -13.28 13.53
N ASP A 384 7.79 -13.12 12.74
CA ASP A 384 8.23 -11.83 12.22
C ASP A 384 7.26 -11.33 11.13
N PRO A 385 6.68 -10.12 11.26
CA PRO A 385 5.80 -9.55 10.24
C PRO A 385 6.48 -9.26 8.89
N LEU A 386 7.81 -9.25 8.85
CA LEU A 386 8.60 -9.08 7.62
C LEU A 386 8.86 -10.40 6.90
N ASP A 387 8.59 -11.55 7.52
CA ASP A 387 8.65 -12.88 6.89
C ASP A 387 7.37 -13.14 6.06
N LEU A 388 7.25 -12.39 4.95
CA LEU A 388 6.08 -12.46 4.09
C LEU A 388 5.85 -13.87 3.49
N ASP A 389 6.91 -14.66 3.31
CA ASP A 389 6.81 -16.04 2.81
C ASP A 389 6.14 -16.94 3.82
N ARG A 390 6.58 -16.90 5.08
CA ARG A 390 5.98 -17.65 6.17
C ARG A 390 4.53 -17.23 6.41
N ILE A 391 4.25 -15.92 6.40
CA ILE A 391 2.88 -15.40 6.55
C ILE A 391 1.95 -15.98 5.48
N ARG A 392 2.41 -15.98 4.22
CA ARG A 392 1.64 -16.55 3.11
C ARG A 392 1.43 -18.05 3.24
N ALA A 393 2.44 -18.79 3.69
CA ALA A 393 2.37 -20.25 3.79
C ALA A 393 1.50 -20.72 4.96
N GLU A 394 1.59 -20.06 6.12
CA GLU A 394 1.00 -20.54 7.37
C GLU A 394 -0.34 -19.88 7.71
N PHE A 395 -0.61 -18.66 7.21
CA PHE A 395 -1.74 -17.83 7.66
C PHE A 395 -2.72 -17.39 6.55
N LEU A 396 -2.36 -17.50 5.27
CA LEU A 396 -3.28 -17.30 4.13
C LEU A 396 -3.79 -18.63 3.57
#